data_AF-L7LAP8-F1
#
_entry.id   AF-L7LAP8-F1
#
_cell.length_a   1.000
_cell.length_b   1.000
_cell.length_c   1.000
_cell.angle_alpha   90.00
_cell.angle_beta   90.00
_cell.angle_gamma   90.00
#
_symmetry.space_group_name_H-M   'P 1'
#
loop_
_entity.id
_entity.type
_entity.pdbx_description
1 polymer ?
#
loop_
_entity_poly.entity_id
_entity_poly.type
_entity_poly.pdbx_seq_one_letter_code
_entity_poly.pdbx_strand_id
1 'polypeptide(L)'
;MMAEGNKPAKSRAQRGAEVAAHKTVSGGSFVASPEAKSTALKLRIVAMVLWLVAIGLEIFTIVWALLPEKPVNTWLIIGLIIAIAVLTLGGSLLWKKANRYDPASEKDKVRFFVQNQLGVIMTVLAFLPLIVLIFLDKDMDGKQKGILGAVAIIVAVVVGVFSYDKDAPSVEQYSVEANVVKELTGKDEVFWTKGGSVFHVCETVPDFSRSTDIQRGTVAQAHEAGKERLTKKWVSEATRDCGYSAADVDRVLGTVDEVDRTLDEGQVVDRSGELEVAPSIVEDTPATEPEPVPAP
;
A
#
# COMPACT_ATOMS: atom_id res chain seq x y z
N MET A 1 -1.89 46.27 -3.19
CA MET A 1 -1.00 45.22 -3.74
C MET A 1 -0.94 44.12 -2.70
N MET A 2 -1.72 43.05 -2.89
CA MET A 2 -1.74 41.88 -2.01
C MET A 2 -0.61 40.95 -2.46
N ALA A 3 0.26 40.56 -1.53
CA ALA A 3 1.33 39.60 -1.78
C ALA A 3 0.72 38.21 -2.00
N GLU A 4 0.95 37.62 -3.18
CA GLU A 4 0.66 36.20 -3.42
C GLU A 4 1.64 35.35 -2.60
N GLY A 5 1.10 34.66 -1.60
CA GLY A 5 1.84 33.70 -0.79
C GLY A 5 2.36 32.56 -1.66
N ASN A 6 3.69 32.45 -1.73
CA ASN A 6 4.40 31.39 -2.44
C ASN A 6 4.03 30.01 -1.83
N LYS A 7 3.28 29.20 -2.58
CA LYS A 7 3.05 27.79 -2.20
C LYS A 7 4.37 27.04 -2.35
N PRO A 8 4.79 26.19 -1.39
CA PRO A 8 6.04 25.46 -1.50
C PRO A 8 6.01 24.54 -2.73
N ALA A 9 7.11 24.56 -3.50
CA ALA A 9 7.27 23.75 -4.68
C ALA A 9 7.17 22.26 -4.33
N LYS A 10 6.32 21.50 -5.04
CA LYS A 10 6.17 20.05 -4.87
C LYS A 10 7.53 19.36 -5.01
N SER A 11 7.79 18.35 -4.17
CA SER A 11 9.09 17.68 -4.12
C SER A 11 9.42 16.97 -5.42
N ARG A 12 10.71 16.70 -5.66
CA ARG A 12 11.18 15.88 -6.78
C ARG A 12 10.29 14.61 -6.80
N ALA A 13 10.22 13.82 -5.73
CA ALA A 13 9.48 12.55 -5.72
C ALA A 13 8.00 12.65 -6.13
N GLN A 14 7.33 13.75 -5.82
CA GLN A 14 5.91 13.94 -6.15
C GLN A 14 5.66 14.15 -7.65
N ARG A 15 6.53 14.87 -8.36
CA ARG A 15 6.36 15.00 -9.82
C ARG A 15 6.72 13.70 -10.56
N GLY A 16 7.66 12.90 -10.01
CA GLY A 16 8.07 11.57 -10.52
C GLY A 16 6.95 10.53 -10.53
N ALA A 17 6.01 10.65 -9.59
CA ALA A 17 4.79 9.86 -9.57
C ALA A 17 3.73 10.40 -10.54
N GLU A 18 3.78 11.69 -10.89
CA GLU A 18 2.80 12.38 -11.73
C GLU A 18 3.00 12.10 -13.23
N VAL A 19 4.22 11.87 -13.70
CA VAL A 19 4.50 11.49 -15.10
C VAL A 19 4.79 9.99 -15.29
N ALA A 20 5.09 9.22 -14.24
CA ALA A 20 4.87 7.77 -14.23
C ALA A 20 3.39 7.42 -14.50
N ALA A 21 2.45 8.24 -14.00
CA ALA A 21 1.04 8.17 -14.37
C ALA A 21 0.76 8.58 -15.84
N HIS A 22 1.61 9.44 -16.42
CA HIS A 22 1.45 10.01 -17.77
C HIS A 22 2.02 9.11 -18.90
N LYS A 23 2.94 8.17 -18.60
CA LYS A 23 3.63 7.33 -19.60
C LYS A 23 3.09 5.88 -19.68
N THR A 24 1.81 5.66 -19.37
CA THR A 24 1.12 4.36 -19.44
C THR A 24 0.88 3.81 -20.87
N VAL A 25 1.62 4.24 -21.90
CA VAL A 25 1.17 4.09 -23.31
C VAL A 25 1.95 3.10 -24.17
N SER A 26 3.13 2.59 -23.80
CA SER A 26 3.88 1.69 -24.72
C SER A 26 3.81 0.18 -24.41
N GLY A 27 3.54 -0.24 -23.17
CA GLY A 27 3.58 -1.66 -22.75
C GLY A 27 2.22 -2.38 -22.63
N GLY A 28 1.12 -1.66 -22.84
CA GLY A 28 -0.24 -2.13 -22.57
C GLY A 28 -0.66 -1.92 -21.11
N SER A 29 -1.97 -1.80 -20.88
CA SER A 29 -2.54 -1.69 -19.53
C SER A 29 -2.79 -3.07 -18.94
N PHE A 30 -2.46 -3.26 -17.66
CA PHE A 30 -2.80 -4.46 -16.91
C PHE A 30 -4.30 -4.77 -17.02
N VAL A 31 -4.61 -6.05 -17.27
CA VAL A 31 -5.98 -6.57 -17.28
C VAL A 31 -6.01 -7.83 -16.44
N ALA A 32 -6.83 -7.81 -15.39
CA ALA A 32 -7.05 -8.98 -14.54
C ALA A 32 -7.58 -10.17 -15.37
N SER A 33 -7.03 -11.36 -15.10
CA SER A 33 -7.48 -12.61 -15.74
C SER A 33 -8.94 -12.92 -15.38
N PRO A 34 -9.63 -13.76 -16.18
CA PRO A 34 -10.98 -14.22 -15.83
C PRO A 34 -11.04 -14.88 -14.45
N GLU A 35 -10.01 -15.64 -14.07
CA GLU A 35 -9.89 -16.31 -12.78
C GLU A 35 -9.73 -15.32 -11.63
N ALA A 36 -8.89 -14.29 -11.81
CA ALA A 36 -8.69 -13.22 -10.84
C ALA A 36 -10.00 -12.42 -10.64
N LYS A 37 -10.68 -12.06 -11.72
CA LYS A 37 -12.00 -11.39 -11.67
C LYS A 37 -13.06 -12.23 -10.96
N SER A 38 -13.11 -13.53 -11.23
CA SER A 38 -14.03 -14.46 -10.55
C SER A 38 -13.74 -14.52 -9.05
N THR A 39 -12.46 -14.57 -8.67
CA THR A 39 -12.03 -14.58 -7.27
C THR A 39 -12.36 -13.27 -6.57
N ALA A 40 -12.06 -12.13 -7.20
CA ALA A 40 -12.43 -10.80 -6.72
C ALA A 40 -13.95 -10.69 -6.49
N LEU A 41 -14.76 -11.16 -7.44
CA LEU A 41 -16.21 -11.14 -7.33
C LEU A 41 -16.70 -11.96 -6.12
N LYS A 42 -16.20 -13.19 -5.94
CA LYS A 42 -16.56 -14.03 -4.78
C LYS A 42 -16.22 -13.34 -3.46
N LEU A 43 -15.02 -12.78 -3.35
CA LEU A 43 -14.58 -12.06 -2.16
C LEU A 43 -15.45 -10.84 -1.87
N ARG A 44 -15.79 -10.05 -2.91
CA ARG A 44 -16.69 -8.89 -2.79
C ARG A 44 -18.09 -9.30 -2.34
N ILE A 45 -18.65 -10.38 -2.88
CA ILE A 45 -19.97 -10.89 -2.46
C ILE A 45 -19.96 -11.27 -0.99
N VAL A 46 -18.95 -12.04 -0.55
CA VAL A 46 -18.84 -12.42 0.87
C VAL A 46 -18.66 -11.19 1.75
N ALA A 47 -17.84 -10.22 1.34
CA ALA A 47 -17.65 -8.96 2.06
C ALA A 47 -18.97 -8.18 2.20
N MET A 48 -19.73 -8.04 1.11
CA MET A 48 -21.05 -7.40 1.12
C MET A 48 -22.03 -8.11 2.05
N VAL A 49 -22.06 -9.45 2.04
CA VAL A 49 -22.90 -10.22 2.96
C VAL A 49 -22.51 -9.95 4.41
N LEU A 50 -21.22 -9.97 4.75
CA LEU A 50 -20.76 -9.66 6.10
C LEU A 50 -21.17 -8.26 6.55
N TRP A 51 -21.05 -7.26 5.68
CA TRP A 51 -21.50 -5.90 6.00
C TRP A 51 -23.02 -5.79 6.14
N LEU A 52 -23.79 -6.47 5.30
CA LEU A 52 -25.26 -6.49 5.44
C LEU A 52 -25.69 -7.16 6.74
N VAL A 53 -25.00 -8.23 7.17
CA VAL A 53 -25.26 -8.85 8.48
C VAL A 53 -24.85 -7.91 9.61
N ALA A 54 -23.73 -7.19 9.50
CA ALA A 54 -23.30 -6.20 10.47
C ALA A 54 -24.32 -5.08 10.64
N ILE A 55 -24.80 -4.50 9.53
CA ILE A 55 -25.86 -3.48 9.53
C ILE A 55 -27.18 -4.06 10.05
N GLY A 56 -27.51 -5.30 9.72
CA GLY A 56 -28.69 -6.00 10.27
C GLY A 56 -28.61 -6.13 11.79
N LEU A 57 -27.43 -6.46 12.34
CA LEU A 57 -27.19 -6.49 13.79
C LEU A 57 -27.23 -5.10 14.41
N GLU A 58 -26.74 -4.08 13.72
CA GLU A 58 -26.84 -2.69 14.15
C GLU A 58 -28.32 -2.27 14.28
N ILE A 59 -29.11 -2.46 13.22
CA ILE A 59 -30.55 -2.17 13.20
C ILE A 59 -31.26 -2.97 14.29
N PHE A 60 -30.93 -4.26 14.46
CA PHE A 60 -31.47 -5.07 15.54
C PHE A 60 -31.11 -4.50 16.91
N THR A 61 -29.87 -4.10 17.14
CA THR A 61 -29.43 -3.48 18.40
C THR A 61 -30.25 -2.21 18.68
N ILE A 62 -30.43 -1.37 17.67
CA ILE A 62 -31.22 -0.14 17.79
C ILE A 62 -32.69 -0.46 18.10
N VAL A 63 -33.36 -1.19 17.20
CA VAL A 63 -34.82 -1.40 17.26
C VAL A 63 -35.21 -2.27 18.44
N TRP A 64 -34.39 -3.26 18.78
CA TRP A 64 -34.73 -4.21 19.82
C TRP A 64 -34.11 -3.84 21.17
N ALA A 65 -32.89 -3.30 21.23
CA ALA A 65 -32.21 -3.04 22.50
C ALA A 65 -32.33 -1.59 23.00
N LEU A 66 -32.48 -0.60 22.11
CA LEU A 66 -32.51 0.83 22.47
C LEU A 66 -33.91 1.45 22.40
N LEU A 67 -34.70 1.14 21.37
CA LEU A 67 -36.02 1.77 21.20
C LEU A 67 -37.12 1.29 22.17
N PRO A 68 -37.14 0.05 22.70
CA PRO A 68 -38.18 -0.36 23.65
C PRO A 68 -37.93 0.21 25.05
N GLU A 69 -38.99 0.56 25.78
CA GLU A 69 -38.95 0.99 27.20
C GLU A 69 -38.57 -0.17 28.14
N LYS A 70 -37.35 -0.69 28.00
CA LYS A 70 -36.82 -1.80 28.79
C LYS A 70 -35.48 -1.41 29.40
N PRO A 71 -35.11 -1.97 30.56
CA PRO A 71 -33.82 -1.67 31.16
C PRO A 71 -32.70 -2.07 30.20
N VAL A 72 -31.83 -1.11 29.90
CA VAL A 72 -30.71 -1.26 28.96
C VAL A 72 -29.71 -2.27 29.50
N ASN A 73 -29.50 -3.37 28.76
CA ASN A 73 -28.45 -4.35 29.06
C ASN A 73 -27.13 -3.93 28.41
N THR A 74 -26.30 -3.21 29.17
CA THR A 74 -25.01 -2.67 28.72
C THR A 74 -24.09 -3.76 28.16
N TRP A 75 -23.98 -4.92 28.83
CA TRP A 75 -23.09 -6.00 28.39
C TRP A 75 -23.52 -6.63 27.07
N LEU A 76 -24.84 -6.76 26.85
CA LEU A 76 -25.37 -7.24 25.59
C LEU A 76 -25.03 -6.28 24.43
N ILE A 77 -25.21 -4.97 24.65
CA ILE A 77 -24.90 -3.96 23.62
C ILE A 77 -23.40 -3.95 23.31
N ILE A 78 -22.53 -4.03 24.32
CA ILE A 78 -21.09 -4.19 24.11
C ILE A 78 -20.80 -5.44 23.27
N GLY A 79 -21.42 -6.58 23.60
CA GLY A 79 -21.29 -7.81 22.82
C GLY A 79 -21.69 -7.63 21.35
N LEU A 80 -22.79 -6.92 21.09
CA LEU A 80 -23.27 -6.62 19.74
C LEU A 80 -22.34 -5.65 18.99
N ILE A 81 -21.82 -4.61 19.65
CA ILE A 81 -20.79 -3.70 19.11
C ILE A 81 -19.56 -4.50 18.64
N ILE A 82 -19.09 -5.44 19.47
CA ILE A 82 -17.94 -6.28 19.10
C ILE A 82 -18.28 -7.24 17.95
N ALA A 83 -19.48 -7.82 17.93
CA ALA A 83 -19.92 -8.66 16.81
C ALA A 83 -19.97 -7.88 15.48
N ILE A 84 -20.54 -6.66 15.49
CA ILE A 84 -20.57 -5.75 14.36
C ILE A 84 -19.13 -5.42 13.90
N ALA A 85 -18.22 -5.17 14.84
CA ALA A 85 -16.81 -4.90 14.55
C ALA A 85 -16.12 -6.05 13.81
N VAL A 86 -16.29 -7.29 14.29
CA VAL A 86 -15.69 -8.48 13.67
C VAL A 86 -16.20 -8.68 12.25
N LEU A 87 -17.52 -8.57 12.04
CA LEU A 87 -18.12 -8.70 10.71
C LEU A 87 -17.67 -7.60 9.75
N THR A 88 -17.64 -6.36 10.23
CA THR A 88 -17.28 -5.19 9.43
C THR A 88 -15.81 -5.21 9.04
N LEU A 89 -14.93 -5.57 9.97
CA LEU A 89 -13.52 -5.75 9.72
C LEU A 89 -13.28 -6.93 8.78
N GLY A 90 -13.94 -8.07 9.00
CA GLY A 90 -13.86 -9.24 8.13
C GLY A 90 -14.25 -8.91 6.68
N GLY A 91 -15.36 -8.20 6.49
CA GLY A 91 -15.78 -7.71 5.17
C GLY A 91 -14.73 -6.80 4.54
N SER A 92 -14.16 -5.87 5.31
CA SER A 92 -13.13 -4.93 4.82
C SER A 92 -11.83 -5.63 4.43
N LEU A 93 -11.40 -6.63 5.19
CA LEU A 93 -10.22 -7.43 4.84
C LEU A 93 -10.42 -8.23 3.55
N LEU A 94 -11.59 -8.84 3.37
CA LEU A 94 -11.95 -9.55 2.14
C LEU A 94 -12.06 -8.61 0.94
N TRP A 95 -12.65 -7.41 1.14
CA TRP A 95 -12.76 -6.39 0.11
C TRP A 95 -11.39 -5.88 -0.34
N LYS A 96 -10.51 -5.55 0.62
CA LYS A 96 -9.11 -5.20 0.34
C LYS A 96 -8.44 -6.33 -0.43
N LYS A 97 -8.60 -7.59 -0.02
CA LYS A 97 -8.05 -8.74 -0.77
C LYS A 97 -8.58 -8.80 -2.21
N ALA A 98 -9.88 -8.56 -2.43
CA ALA A 98 -10.47 -8.54 -3.76
C ALA A 98 -9.86 -7.47 -4.67
N ASN A 99 -9.48 -6.31 -4.11
CA ASN A 99 -8.87 -5.23 -4.86
C ASN A 99 -7.49 -5.58 -5.42
N ARG A 100 -6.78 -6.59 -4.86
CA ARG A 100 -5.49 -7.04 -5.41
C ARG A 100 -5.66 -7.93 -6.65
N TYR A 101 -6.79 -8.62 -6.75
CA TYR A 101 -7.14 -9.44 -7.91
C TYR A 101 -7.72 -8.61 -9.07
N ASP A 102 -8.53 -7.59 -8.75
CA ASP A 102 -9.19 -6.74 -9.74
C ASP A 102 -9.13 -5.26 -9.29
N PRO A 103 -7.96 -4.61 -9.40
CA PRO A 103 -7.77 -3.22 -8.99
C PRO A 103 -8.55 -2.26 -9.91
N ALA A 104 -8.97 -1.13 -9.35
CA ALA A 104 -9.55 -0.05 -10.13
C ALA A 104 -8.44 0.75 -10.84
N SER A 105 -8.76 1.36 -11.97
CA SER A 105 -7.87 2.33 -12.60
C SER A 105 -7.95 3.67 -11.87
N GLU A 106 -6.80 4.30 -11.62
CA GLU A 106 -6.71 5.65 -11.06
C GLU A 106 -7.30 6.72 -11.99
N LYS A 107 -7.50 6.41 -13.27
CA LYS A 107 -8.15 7.32 -14.22
C LYS A 107 -9.64 7.44 -13.93
N ASP A 108 -10.27 6.38 -13.42
CA ASP A 108 -11.64 6.42 -12.91
C ASP A 108 -11.63 6.77 -11.42
N LYS A 109 -11.54 8.06 -11.12
CA LYS A 109 -11.40 8.58 -9.74
C LYS A 109 -12.54 8.13 -8.82
N VAL A 110 -13.76 8.05 -9.33
CA VAL A 110 -14.93 7.67 -8.53
C VAL A 110 -14.85 6.20 -8.17
N ARG A 111 -14.64 5.32 -9.16
CA ARG A 111 -14.52 3.89 -8.90
C ARG A 111 -13.29 3.58 -8.05
N PHE A 112 -12.16 4.23 -8.32
CA PHE A 112 -10.94 4.07 -7.53
C PHE A 112 -11.14 4.46 -6.06
N PHE A 113 -11.78 5.61 -5.80
CA PHE A 113 -12.08 6.04 -4.44
C PHE A 113 -13.04 5.07 -3.75
N VAL A 114 -14.20 4.80 -4.36
CA VAL A 114 -15.24 3.95 -3.76
C VAL A 114 -14.68 2.55 -3.51
N GLN A 115 -14.01 1.94 -4.49
CA GLN A 115 -13.48 0.59 -4.37
C GLN A 115 -12.40 0.48 -3.29
N ASN A 116 -11.52 1.47 -3.13
CA ASN A 116 -10.44 1.39 -2.15
C ASN A 116 -10.82 1.89 -0.75
N GLN A 117 -11.86 2.72 -0.64
CA GLN A 117 -12.32 3.27 0.64
C GLN A 117 -13.64 2.67 1.13
N LEU A 118 -14.21 1.69 0.42
CA LEU A 118 -15.50 1.10 0.77
C LEU A 118 -15.51 0.55 2.20
N GLY A 119 -14.44 -0.11 2.65
CA GLY A 119 -14.36 -0.64 4.01
C GLY A 119 -14.54 0.44 5.09
N VAL A 120 -13.97 1.63 4.89
CA VAL A 120 -14.13 2.77 5.80
C VAL A 120 -15.55 3.31 5.73
N ILE A 121 -16.11 3.44 4.52
CA ILE A 121 -17.50 3.88 4.32
C ILE A 121 -18.46 2.94 5.06
N MET A 122 -18.29 1.63 4.89
CA MET A 122 -19.11 0.62 5.56
C MET A 122 -18.93 0.63 7.07
N THR A 123 -17.73 0.95 7.57
CA THR A 123 -17.50 1.16 9.00
C THR A 123 -18.29 2.34 9.53
N VAL A 124 -18.32 3.47 8.82
CA VAL A 124 -19.14 4.62 9.23
C VAL A 124 -20.63 4.24 9.24
N LEU A 125 -21.11 3.55 8.21
CA LEU A 125 -22.51 3.12 8.12
C LEU A 125 -22.91 2.17 9.25
N ALA A 126 -22.02 1.25 9.66
CA ALA A 126 -22.32 0.23 10.67
C ALA A 126 -22.21 0.71 12.13
N PHE A 127 -21.58 1.87 12.37
CA PHE A 127 -21.34 2.36 13.74
C PHE A 127 -21.94 3.74 14.02
N LEU A 128 -21.98 4.64 13.03
CA LEU A 128 -22.40 6.02 13.28
C LEU A 128 -23.86 6.12 13.75
N PRO A 129 -24.86 5.47 13.12
CA PRO A 129 -26.23 5.50 13.61
C PRO A 129 -26.36 4.98 15.05
N LEU A 130 -25.73 3.84 15.36
CA LEU A 130 -25.72 3.30 16.73
C LEU A 130 -25.06 4.25 17.74
N ILE A 131 -23.91 4.84 17.41
CA ILE A 131 -23.20 5.80 18.27
C ILE A 131 -24.09 7.01 18.56
N VAL A 132 -24.71 7.58 17.52
CA VAL A 132 -25.62 8.73 17.66
C VAL A 132 -26.79 8.38 18.58
N LEU A 133 -27.40 7.20 18.38
CA LEU A 133 -28.53 6.79 19.19
C LEU A 133 -28.17 6.50 20.64
N ILE A 134 -26.99 5.94 20.93
CA ILE A 134 -26.51 5.77 22.32
C ILE A 134 -26.51 7.12 23.07
N PHE A 135 -26.07 8.20 22.43
CA PHE A 135 -26.04 9.51 23.09
C PHE A 135 -27.41 10.19 23.17
N LEU A 136 -28.29 9.95 22.21
CA LEU A 136 -29.64 10.52 22.15
C LEU A 136 -30.72 9.72 22.92
N ASP A 137 -30.41 8.50 23.33
CA ASP A 137 -31.30 7.61 24.09
C ASP A 137 -31.75 8.27 25.41
N LYS A 138 -33.04 8.22 25.77
CA LYS A 138 -33.54 8.86 26.99
C LYS A 138 -33.56 7.94 28.21
N ASP A 139 -33.50 6.64 27.98
CA ASP A 139 -33.65 5.60 29.00
C ASP A 139 -32.30 5.19 29.60
N MET A 140 -31.18 5.52 28.94
CA MET A 140 -29.83 5.37 29.50
C MET A 140 -29.45 6.48 30.48
N ASP A 141 -28.85 6.09 31.62
CA ASP A 141 -28.18 7.03 32.50
C ASP A 141 -26.84 7.54 31.92
N GLY A 142 -26.28 8.61 32.49
CA GLY A 142 -25.04 9.21 32.00
C GLY A 142 -23.83 8.27 32.03
N LYS A 143 -23.79 7.30 32.95
CA LYS A 143 -22.71 6.32 33.05
C LYS A 143 -22.81 5.28 31.94
N GLN A 144 -24.01 4.78 31.65
CA GLN A 144 -24.27 3.84 30.56
C GLN A 144 -23.94 4.45 29.20
N LYS A 145 -24.39 5.69 28.95
CA LYS A 145 -24.04 6.43 27.73
C LYS A 145 -22.54 6.63 27.59
N GLY A 146 -21.88 7.02 28.69
CA GLY A 146 -20.43 7.22 28.73
C GLY A 146 -19.67 5.95 28.36
N ILE A 147 -20.04 4.80 28.95
CA ILE A 147 -19.37 3.52 28.70
C ILE A 147 -19.65 3.03 27.27
N LEU A 148 -20.92 2.93 26.88
CA LEU A 148 -21.31 2.41 25.57
C LEU A 148 -20.81 3.28 24.43
N GLY A 149 -20.95 4.60 24.56
CA GLY A 149 -20.49 5.56 23.56
C GLY A 149 -18.98 5.51 23.39
N ALA A 150 -18.23 5.47 24.50
CA ALA A 150 -16.77 5.37 24.45
C ALA A 150 -16.31 4.05 23.80
N VAL A 151 -16.91 2.91 24.17
CA VAL A 151 -16.60 1.61 23.56
C VAL A 151 -16.91 1.63 22.07
N ALA A 152 -18.08 2.10 21.66
CA ALA A 152 -18.47 2.16 20.26
C ALA A 152 -17.53 3.06 19.43
N ILE A 153 -17.14 4.23 19.95
CA ILE A 153 -16.20 5.13 19.27
C ILE A 153 -14.81 4.48 19.13
N ILE A 154 -14.25 3.92 20.21
CA ILE A 154 -12.92 3.30 20.17
C ILE A 154 -12.91 2.14 19.17
N VAL A 155 -13.94 1.29 19.22
CA VAL A 155 -14.08 0.16 18.30
C VAL A 155 -14.22 0.64 16.86
N ALA A 156 -15.06 1.63 16.59
CA ALA A 156 -15.24 2.19 15.25
C ALA A 156 -13.94 2.80 14.70
N VAL A 157 -13.17 3.50 15.53
CA VAL A 157 -11.85 4.04 15.14
C VAL A 157 -10.88 2.91 14.80
N VAL A 158 -10.78 1.88 15.65
CA VAL A 158 -9.91 0.73 15.39
C VAL A 158 -10.30 0.05 14.08
N VAL A 159 -11.57 -0.30 13.91
CA VAL A 159 -12.07 -0.92 12.67
C VAL A 159 -11.80 -0.01 11.47
N GLY A 160 -12.08 1.28 11.57
CA GLY A 160 -11.86 2.25 10.50
C GLY A 160 -10.40 2.33 10.07
N VAL A 161 -9.45 2.34 11.01
CA VAL A 161 -8.01 2.35 10.71
C VAL A 161 -7.58 1.08 9.98
N PHE A 162 -8.07 -0.11 10.37
CA PHE A 162 -7.73 -1.36 9.68
C PHE A 162 -8.45 -1.53 8.34
N SER A 163 -9.65 -0.97 8.21
CA SER A 163 -10.45 -0.93 6.99
C SER A 163 -9.90 0.05 5.96
N TYR A 164 -9.13 1.06 6.38
CA TYR A 164 -8.47 2.01 5.49
C TYR A 164 -7.43 1.29 4.61
N ASP A 165 -7.49 1.53 3.30
CA ASP A 165 -6.52 1.03 2.33
C ASP A 165 -5.58 2.16 1.94
N LYS A 166 -4.40 2.19 2.57
CA LYS A 166 -3.37 3.21 2.33
C LYS A 166 -2.61 2.94 1.04
N ASP A 167 -2.29 1.68 0.79
CA ASP A 167 -1.54 1.21 -0.37
C ASP A 167 -2.54 0.60 -1.38
N ALA A 168 -3.42 1.48 -1.86
CA ALA A 168 -4.52 1.14 -2.75
C ALA A 168 -3.98 0.69 -4.12
N PRO A 169 -4.20 -0.58 -4.53
CA PRO A 169 -3.66 -1.08 -5.79
C PRO A 169 -4.38 -0.44 -6.99
N SER A 170 -3.62 -0.15 -8.05
CA SER A 170 -4.16 0.39 -9.30
C SER A 170 -3.70 -0.40 -10.51
N VAL A 171 -4.52 -0.33 -11.57
CA VAL A 171 -4.16 -0.89 -12.88
C VAL A 171 -2.86 -0.26 -13.37
N GLU A 172 -2.68 1.04 -13.15
CA GLU A 172 -1.50 1.80 -13.54
C GLU A 172 -0.25 1.30 -12.81
N GLN A 173 -0.33 1.10 -11.49
CA GLN A 173 0.78 0.54 -10.72
C GLN A 173 1.20 -0.83 -11.25
N TYR A 174 0.25 -1.74 -11.45
CA TYR A 174 0.55 -3.09 -11.93
C TYR A 174 1.14 -3.06 -13.34
N SER A 175 0.65 -2.16 -14.19
CA SER A 175 1.18 -1.98 -15.54
C SER A 175 2.63 -1.51 -15.50
N VAL A 176 2.93 -0.52 -14.67
CA VAL A 176 4.30 0.02 -14.52
C VAL A 176 5.25 -1.06 -14.01
N GLU A 177 4.87 -1.75 -12.93
CA GLU A 177 5.73 -2.77 -12.32
C GLU A 177 5.95 -3.96 -13.27
N ALA A 178 4.91 -4.44 -13.96
CA ALA A 178 5.04 -5.52 -14.94
C ALA A 178 5.92 -5.11 -16.14
N ASN A 179 5.79 -3.87 -16.62
CA ASN A 179 6.62 -3.36 -17.71
C ASN A 179 8.09 -3.22 -17.28
N VAL A 180 8.37 -2.67 -16.10
CA VAL A 180 9.72 -2.58 -15.54
C VAL A 180 10.38 -3.96 -15.48
N VAL A 181 9.68 -4.95 -14.93
CA VAL A 181 10.19 -6.32 -14.80
C VAL A 181 10.40 -6.97 -16.18
N LYS A 182 9.45 -6.79 -17.10
CA LYS A 182 9.52 -7.38 -18.44
C LYS A 182 10.62 -6.75 -19.31
N GLU A 183 10.83 -5.44 -19.23
CA GLU A 183 11.89 -4.75 -19.95
C GLU A 183 13.28 -5.08 -19.40
N LEU A 184 13.38 -5.32 -18.09
CA LEU A 184 14.64 -5.67 -17.44
C LEU A 184 15.01 -7.16 -17.65
N THR A 185 14.05 -8.06 -17.45
CA THR A 185 14.32 -9.52 -17.40
C THR A 185 13.91 -10.27 -18.67
N GLY A 186 13.15 -9.63 -19.57
CA GLY A 186 12.57 -10.26 -20.76
C GLY A 186 11.26 -11.03 -20.51
N LYS A 187 10.82 -11.18 -19.24
CA LYS A 187 9.60 -11.89 -18.84
C LYS A 187 8.94 -11.21 -17.64
N ASP A 188 7.65 -11.46 -17.41
CA ASP A 188 6.95 -10.98 -16.20
C ASP A 188 7.18 -12.01 -15.07
N GLU A 189 8.36 -11.99 -14.47
CA GLU A 189 8.75 -12.89 -13.38
C GLU A 189 9.41 -12.11 -12.24
N VAL A 190 8.84 -12.25 -11.05
CA VAL A 190 9.32 -11.66 -9.79
C VAL A 190 9.35 -12.70 -8.69
N PHE A 191 10.04 -12.35 -7.60
CA PHE A 191 10.27 -13.22 -6.46
C PHE A 191 9.79 -12.56 -5.17
N TRP A 192 9.18 -13.34 -4.29
CA TRP A 192 8.72 -12.86 -2.98
C TRP A 192 8.74 -13.98 -1.96
N THR A 193 8.66 -13.63 -0.68
CA THR A 193 8.48 -14.61 0.41
C THR A 193 7.07 -14.51 0.96
N LYS A 194 6.65 -15.46 1.79
CA LYS A 194 5.35 -15.36 2.48
C LYS A 194 5.25 -14.09 3.34
N GLY A 195 6.35 -13.71 3.99
CA GLY A 195 6.46 -12.48 4.79
C GLY A 195 6.74 -11.23 3.94
N GLY A 196 6.66 -10.06 4.57
CA GLY A 196 6.94 -8.76 3.91
C GLY A 196 5.84 -8.29 2.94
N SER A 197 5.96 -7.04 2.49
CA SER A 197 5.00 -6.39 1.58
C SER A 197 5.59 -6.04 0.21
N VAL A 198 6.79 -6.52 -0.11
CA VAL A 198 7.46 -6.21 -1.38
C VAL A 198 7.85 -7.49 -2.13
N PHE A 199 7.98 -7.36 -3.44
CA PHE A 199 8.59 -8.37 -4.31
C PHE A 199 9.85 -7.80 -5.00
N HIS A 200 10.66 -8.70 -5.51
CA HIS A 200 12.03 -8.46 -5.99
C HIS A 200 12.20 -8.96 -7.42
N VAL A 201 13.17 -8.40 -8.13
CA VAL A 201 13.39 -8.73 -9.56
C VAL A 201 14.14 -10.06 -9.71
N CYS A 202 14.93 -10.45 -8.71
CA CYS A 202 15.68 -11.71 -8.71
C CYS A 202 15.63 -12.42 -7.35
N GLU A 203 16.08 -13.69 -7.35
CA GLU A 203 16.11 -14.56 -6.16
C GLU A 203 17.38 -14.36 -5.31
N THR A 204 18.44 -13.76 -5.84
CA THR A 204 19.77 -13.64 -5.21
C THR A 204 19.90 -12.49 -4.22
N VAL A 205 18.79 -11.83 -3.88
CA VAL A 205 18.78 -10.60 -3.08
C VAL A 205 19.07 -10.89 -1.60
N PRO A 206 19.80 -10.01 -0.89
CA PRO A 206 20.08 -10.18 0.54
C PRO A 206 18.83 -10.32 1.42
N ASP A 207 17.70 -9.74 0.99
CA ASP A 207 16.42 -9.82 1.69
C ASP A 207 15.89 -11.27 1.80
N PHE A 208 16.35 -12.17 0.91
CA PHE A 208 16.03 -13.60 0.97
C PHE A 208 17.07 -14.46 1.68
N SER A 209 18.18 -13.89 2.16
CA SER A 209 19.28 -14.65 2.81
C SER A 209 18.86 -15.54 3.99
N ARG A 210 17.75 -15.19 4.66
CA ARG A 210 17.18 -15.94 5.80
C ARG A 210 15.89 -16.69 5.47
N SER A 211 15.48 -16.69 4.20
CA SER A 211 14.21 -17.25 3.75
C SER A 211 14.43 -18.59 3.04
N THR A 212 13.63 -19.58 3.40
CA THR A 212 13.67 -20.93 2.83
C THR A 212 12.48 -21.22 1.90
N ASP A 213 11.55 -20.27 1.78
CA ASP A 213 10.30 -20.39 1.01
C ASP A 213 10.15 -19.16 0.11
N ILE A 214 10.91 -19.15 -0.99
CA ILE A 214 10.88 -18.10 -2.01
C ILE A 214 9.90 -18.54 -3.09
N GLN A 215 8.88 -17.73 -3.29
CA GLN A 215 7.88 -17.89 -4.32
C GLN A 215 8.31 -17.11 -5.56
N ARG A 216 7.89 -17.62 -6.73
CA ARG A 216 8.13 -17.02 -8.04
C ARG A 216 6.83 -16.96 -8.83
N GLY A 217 6.67 -15.93 -9.63
CA GLY A 217 5.50 -15.77 -10.50
C GLY A 217 5.45 -14.37 -11.10
N THR A 218 4.30 -14.00 -11.64
CA THR A 218 4.12 -12.67 -12.25
C THR A 218 3.96 -11.57 -11.20
N VAL A 219 4.12 -10.31 -11.62
CA VAL A 219 3.81 -9.14 -10.78
C VAL A 219 2.37 -9.24 -10.24
N ALA A 220 1.41 -9.63 -11.08
CA ALA A 220 0.03 -9.82 -10.66
C ALA A 220 -0.10 -10.87 -9.55
N GLN A 221 0.59 -12.01 -9.68
CA GLN A 221 0.56 -13.07 -8.65
C GLN A 221 1.21 -12.63 -7.34
N ALA A 222 2.26 -11.81 -7.39
CA ALA A 222 2.86 -11.23 -6.18
C ALA A 222 1.85 -10.34 -5.44
N HIS A 223 1.09 -9.51 -6.16
CA HIS A 223 0.02 -8.71 -5.57
C HIS A 223 -1.12 -9.55 -5.00
N GLU A 224 -1.55 -10.59 -5.72
CA GLU A 224 -2.54 -11.56 -5.23
C GLU A 224 -2.07 -12.27 -3.95
N ALA A 225 -0.76 -12.48 -3.81
CA ALA A 225 -0.10 -13.00 -2.61
C ALA A 225 0.04 -11.96 -1.48
N GLY A 226 -0.48 -10.74 -1.67
CA GLY A 226 -0.48 -9.68 -0.66
C GLY A 226 0.81 -8.86 -0.61
N LYS A 227 1.62 -8.88 -1.66
CA LYS A 227 2.70 -7.91 -1.82
C LYS A 227 2.11 -6.62 -2.37
N GLU A 228 2.54 -5.49 -1.85
CA GLU A 228 1.97 -4.17 -2.16
C GLU A 228 2.62 -3.52 -3.37
N ARG A 229 3.89 -3.86 -3.66
CA ARG A 229 4.68 -3.22 -4.72
C ARG A 229 6.01 -3.90 -4.98
N LEU A 230 6.64 -3.50 -6.09
CA LEU A 230 8.06 -3.74 -6.33
C LEU A 230 8.92 -3.06 -5.24
N THR A 231 10.05 -3.67 -4.89
CA THR A 231 11.01 -3.05 -3.98
C THR A 231 11.44 -1.67 -4.47
N LYS A 232 11.51 -0.70 -3.55
CA LYS A 232 11.96 0.67 -3.87
C LYS A 232 13.44 0.71 -4.27
N LYS A 233 14.18 -0.37 -4.00
CA LYS A 233 15.60 -0.53 -4.26
C LYS A 233 15.91 -1.30 -5.55
N TRP A 234 14.91 -1.51 -6.41
CA TRP A 234 15.06 -2.41 -7.57
C TRP A 234 16.22 -2.01 -8.49
N VAL A 235 16.50 -0.71 -8.65
CA VAL A 235 17.65 -0.20 -9.42
C VAL A 235 18.99 -0.67 -8.84
N SER A 236 19.19 -0.46 -7.54
CA SER A 236 20.42 -0.88 -6.85
C SER A 236 20.54 -2.40 -6.74
N GLU A 237 19.41 -3.08 -6.56
CA GLU A 237 19.32 -4.53 -6.48
C GLU A 237 19.66 -5.17 -7.84
N ALA A 238 19.13 -4.60 -8.92
CA ALA A 238 19.36 -5.08 -10.28
C ALA A 238 20.85 -5.12 -10.61
N THR A 239 21.59 -4.06 -10.26
CA THR A 239 23.01 -3.93 -10.58
C THR A 239 23.93 -4.67 -9.62
N ARG A 240 23.61 -4.67 -8.32
CA ARG A 240 24.49 -5.26 -7.30
C ARG A 240 24.27 -6.75 -7.09
N ASP A 241 23.02 -7.19 -7.14
CA ASP A 241 22.62 -8.51 -6.64
C ASP A 241 22.05 -9.39 -7.76
N CYS A 242 21.43 -8.80 -8.79
CA CYS A 242 20.80 -9.54 -9.89
C CYS A 242 21.66 -9.65 -11.17
N GLY A 243 22.82 -8.99 -11.23
CA GLY A 243 23.75 -9.10 -12.35
C GLY A 243 23.36 -8.34 -13.62
N TYR A 244 22.44 -7.37 -13.53
CA TYR A 244 22.12 -6.47 -14.65
C TYR A 244 23.15 -5.35 -14.75
N SER A 245 23.44 -4.90 -15.97
CA SER A 245 24.34 -3.76 -16.16
C SER A 245 23.65 -2.44 -15.86
N ALA A 246 24.41 -1.38 -15.57
CA ALA A 246 23.86 -0.03 -15.47
C ALA A 246 23.13 0.37 -16.76
N ALA A 247 23.65 -0.01 -17.94
CA ALA A 247 23.01 0.23 -19.22
C ALA A 247 21.66 -0.50 -19.38
N ASP A 248 21.48 -1.68 -18.77
CA ASP A 248 20.20 -2.37 -18.76
C ASP A 248 19.16 -1.63 -17.93
N VAL A 249 19.58 -1.13 -16.78
CA VAL A 249 18.72 -0.35 -15.90
C VAL A 249 18.42 1.00 -16.55
N ASP A 250 19.40 1.70 -17.11
CA ASP A 250 19.23 2.97 -17.82
C ASP A 250 18.34 2.82 -19.05
N ARG A 251 18.31 1.67 -19.71
CA ARG A 251 17.35 1.39 -20.79
C ARG A 251 15.92 1.40 -20.26
N VAL A 252 15.67 0.75 -19.12
CA VAL A 252 14.35 0.72 -18.47
C VAL A 252 14.00 2.09 -17.88
N LEU A 253 14.98 2.84 -17.36
CA LEU A 253 14.78 4.21 -16.88
C LEU A 253 14.70 5.22 -18.04
N GLY A 254 15.21 4.92 -19.23
CA GLY A 254 15.17 5.78 -20.41
C GLY A 254 13.87 5.62 -21.20
N THR A 255 13.31 4.41 -21.24
CA THR A 255 11.90 4.21 -21.65
C THR A 255 10.96 4.86 -20.64
N VAL A 256 11.35 4.89 -19.36
CA VAL A 256 10.67 5.58 -18.27
C VAL A 256 11.36 6.92 -17.94
N ASP A 257 11.31 7.92 -18.84
CA ASP A 257 11.77 9.33 -18.59
C ASP A 257 11.28 10.00 -17.27
N GLU A 258 10.62 9.27 -16.37
CA GLU A 258 10.48 9.61 -14.97
C GLU A 258 10.83 8.49 -13.98
N VAL A 259 12.12 8.34 -13.69
CA VAL A 259 12.58 7.76 -12.41
C VAL A 259 13.79 8.52 -11.87
N ASP A 260 13.85 9.83 -12.06
CA ASP A 260 14.94 10.66 -11.53
C ASP A 260 14.74 11.03 -10.03
N ARG A 261 14.06 10.17 -9.26
CA ARG A 261 13.61 10.46 -7.87
C ARG A 261 13.69 9.33 -6.86
N THR A 262 14.34 8.22 -7.19
CA THR A 262 14.65 7.18 -6.20
C THR A 262 16.13 7.09 -5.85
N LEU A 263 16.93 8.10 -6.23
CA LEU A 263 18.36 8.15 -5.97
C LEU A 263 18.68 9.21 -4.91
N ASP A 264 19.50 8.83 -3.92
CA ASP A 264 20.03 9.73 -2.89
C ASP A 264 20.94 10.80 -3.51
N GLU A 265 20.92 12.02 -2.94
CA GLU A 265 21.57 13.24 -3.43
C GLU A 265 23.12 13.23 -3.37
N GLY A 266 23.76 12.06 -3.22
CA GLY A 266 25.21 11.94 -2.95
C GLY A 266 26.10 11.53 -4.11
N GLN A 267 25.58 11.18 -5.29
CA GLN A 267 26.39 10.54 -6.34
C GLN A 267 26.34 11.20 -7.73
N VAL A 268 26.06 12.51 -7.81
CA VAL A 268 26.19 13.24 -9.07
C VAL A 268 26.92 14.55 -8.85
N VAL A 269 28.20 14.59 -9.22
CA VAL A 269 28.92 15.85 -9.42
C VAL A 269 28.93 16.13 -10.92
N ASP A 270 28.14 17.11 -11.33
CA ASP A 270 28.12 17.63 -12.69
C ASP A 270 29.42 18.35 -13.00
N ARG A 271 30.24 17.77 -13.87
CA ARG A 271 31.09 18.55 -14.78
C ARG A 271 31.04 17.98 -16.19
N SER A 272 30.32 18.69 -17.04
CA SER A 272 30.56 18.79 -18.49
C SER A 272 30.36 17.52 -19.32
N GLY A 273 29.16 16.95 -19.28
CA GLY A 273 28.49 16.46 -20.49
C GLY A 273 28.96 15.16 -21.14
N GLU A 274 29.84 14.38 -20.51
CA GLU A 274 30.21 13.03 -20.99
C GLU A 274 30.20 12.04 -19.83
N LEU A 275 29.46 10.93 -19.97
CA LEU A 275 29.38 9.87 -18.95
C LEU A 275 30.66 9.02 -19.00
N GLU A 276 31.52 9.17 -18.00
CA GLU A 276 32.59 8.22 -17.73
C GLU A 276 32.46 7.68 -16.29
N VAL A 277 32.74 6.38 -16.11
CA VAL A 277 32.75 5.73 -14.79
C VAL A 277 34.03 6.14 -14.08
N ALA A 278 33.92 6.98 -13.05
CA ALA A 278 35.08 7.38 -12.26
C ALA A 278 35.68 6.17 -11.52
N PRO A 279 37.02 5.95 -11.59
CA PRO A 279 37.66 4.88 -10.85
C PRO A 279 37.59 5.17 -9.34
N SER A 280 37.38 4.11 -8.57
CA SER A 280 37.32 4.12 -7.11
C SER A 280 38.49 4.88 -6.49
N ILE A 281 38.19 5.86 -5.63
CA ILE A 281 39.19 6.48 -4.76
C ILE A 281 39.63 5.44 -3.73
N VAL A 282 40.89 5.05 -3.88
CA VAL A 282 41.73 4.43 -2.86
C VAL A 282 41.75 5.37 -1.66
N GLU A 283 41.36 4.88 -0.48
CA GLU A 283 41.56 5.59 0.77
C GLU A 283 43.06 5.86 0.99
N ASP A 284 43.33 7.13 1.26
CA ASP A 284 44.60 7.73 1.60
C ASP A 284 45.19 7.04 2.84
N THR A 285 46.30 6.32 2.66
CA THR A 285 47.21 5.96 3.75
C THR A 285 48.02 7.22 4.08
N PRO A 286 48.04 7.70 5.34
CA PRO A 286 48.73 8.95 5.64
C PRO A 286 50.24 8.80 5.41
N ALA A 287 50.78 9.71 4.60
CA ALA A 287 52.20 9.85 4.35
C ALA A 287 52.96 10.01 5.68
N THR A 288 53.81 9.02 5.99
CA THR A 288 54.79 9.12 7.06
C THR A 288 56.06 9.75 6.48
N GLU A 289 56.47 10.87 7.08
CA GLU A 289 57.69 11.62 6.79
C GLU A 289 58.94 10.73 6.97
N PRO A 290 59.97 10.82 6.10
CA PRO A 290 61.16 9.98 6.25
C PRO A 290 62.08 10.52 7.35
N GLU A 291 62.31 9.73 8.40
CA GLU A 291 63.38 9.97 9.37
C GLU A 291 64.77 9.72 8.73
N PRO A 292 65.81 10.47 9.16
CA PRO A 292 67.13 10.41 8.54
C PRO A 292 67.92 9.17 8.97
N VAL A 293 68.61 8.59 7.99
CA VAL A 293 69.53 7.46 8.13
C VAL A 293 70.77 7.86 8.94
N PRO A 294 71.16 7.15 10.01
CA PRO A 294 72.52 7.20 10.51
C PRO A 294 73.42 6.23 9.73
N ALA A 295 74.53 6.76 9.22
CA ALA A 295 75.59 6.02 8.52
C ALA A 295 76.55 5.32 9.54
N PRO A 296 77.50 4.49 9.05
CA PRO A 296 77.75 3.09 9.43
C PRO A 296 78.14 2.80 10.88
#